data_AF-A0A9P4JKC5-F1
#
_entry.id   AF-A0A9P4JKC5-F1
#
_cell.length_a   1.000
_cell.length_b   1.000
_cell.length_c   1.000
_cell.angle_alpha   90.00
_cell.angle_beta   90.00
_cell.angle_gamma   90.00
#
_symmetry.space_group_name_H-M   'P 1'
#
loop_
_entity.id
_entity.type
_entity.pdbx_description
1 polymer ?
#
loop_
_entity_poly.entity_id
_entity_poly.type
_entity_poly.pdbx_seq_one_letter_code
_entity_poly.pdbx_strand_id
1 'polypeptide(L)'
;MNDLSKRIAQEDHPDDGDSPPVLIGDLKEGITTPVGQIIANILLKTESAQSQVTGYLPPLLGTDKCKKDTCCVWWYISAAMTLAFKGPSGRCNKNARQAIRLGFHDAGTWSQKLADSGQDYGGADGSIVLSGTEIHRAENNGLQDIIGKVKVWQKTFKVGMADLIQFAAIHAVVSCPLGPRTRVFVGRQDSSRAAPDGLLPDVNAKADDLIKLFEEKTISPHDLAALVGAHTTSQQFFVNKNRAGDPQDGTPGVWDTLFYNQTIGTGPLPKKVFRLPSDIVLAKDPRVKLEWDQFAGPNGQNHWNEDYAQAYTRLSLLGVNNINGMTECTKVLPGAQPSFKGALELLIDQ
;
A
#
# COMPACT_ATOMS: atom_id res chain seq x y z
N MET A 1 -27.87 -0.55 3.02
CA MET A 1 -27.62 -1.97 2.77
C MET A 1 -27.92 -2.45 1.34
N ASN A 2 -28.55 -1.65 0.45
CA ASN A 2 -28.93 -2.11 -0.90
C ASN A 2 -28.10 -1.53 -2.08
N ASP A 3 -27.15 -0.63 -1.80
CA ASP A 3 -26.27 0.01 -2.81
C ASP A 3 -24.85 -0.59 -2.79
N LEU A 4 -24.31 -0.88 -1.61
CA LEU A 4 -22.98 -1.50 -1.45
C LEU A 4 -22.93 -2.92 -2.05
N SER A 5 -23.95 -3.73 -1.79
CA SER A 5 -24.05 -5.10 -2.31
C SER A 5 -24.26 -5.13 -3.83
N LYS A 6 -24.80 -4.06 -4.41
CA LYS A 6 -24.92 -3.91 -5.86
C LYS A 6 -23.59 -3.53 -6.50
N ARG A 7 -22.79 -2.67 -5.86
CA ARG A 7 -21.44 -2.31 -6.35
C ARG A 7 -20.49 -3.50 -6.32
N ILE A 8 -20.47 -4.25 -5.22
CA ILE A 8 -19.69 -5.50 -5.10
C ILE A 8 -20.10 -6.51 -6.19
N ALA A 9 -21.40 -6.62 -6.52
CA ALA A 9 -21.89 -7.53 -7.54
C ALA A 9 -21.79 -7.01 -8.99
N GLN A 10 -21.38 -5.76 -9.22
CA GLN A 10 -21.28 -5.16 -10.56
C GLN A 10 -19.84 -5.02 -11.06
N GLU A 11 -18.83 -5.14 -10.18
CA GLU A 11 -17.41 -4.96 -10.52
C GLU A 11 -16.66 -6.31 -10.63
N ASP A 12 -17.07 -7.37 -9.94
CA ASP A 12 -16.49 -8.70 -10.14
C ASP A 12 -17.18 -9.41 -11.32
N HIS A 13 -16.55 -9.36 -12.50
CA HIS A 13 -16.90 -10.24 -13.61
C HIS A 13 -16.71 -11.71 -13.18
N PRO A 14 -17.63 -12.65 -13.49
CA PRO A 14 -17.61 -13.99 -12.89
C PRO A 14 -16.46 -14.93 -13.32
N ASP A 15 -15.49 -14.45 -14.10
CA ASP A 15 -14.39 -15.26 -14.64
C ASP A 15 -13.24 -14.36 -15.16
N ASP A 16 -12.58 -13.64 -14.24
CA ASP A 16 -11.29 -12.98 -14.51
C ASP A 16 -10.12 -13.99 -14.58
N GLY A 17 -10.39 -15.27 -14.27
CA GLY A 17 -9.42 -16.35 -14.26
C GLY A 17 -8.52 -16.38 -13.02
N ASP A 18 -8.78 -15.53 -12.02
CA ASP A 18 -7.98 -15.47 -10.80
C ASP A 18 -8.35 -16.58 -9.82
N SER A 19 -7.36 -16.98 -9.02
CA SER A 19 -7.61 -17.91 -7.91
C SER A 19 -8.49 -17.25 -6.85
N PRO A 20 -9.46 -17.98 -6.25
CA PRO A 20 -10.29 -17.43 -5.19
C PRO A 20 -9.47 -16.82 -4.05
N PRO A 21 -9.86 -15.67 -3.48
CA PRO A 21 -9.15 -15.09 -2.36
C PRO A 21 -9.06 -16.04 -1.17
N VAL A 22 -7.91 -16.07 -0.51
CA VAL A 22 -7.64 -16.94 0.64
C VAL A 22 -7.45 -16.16 1.93
N LEU A 23 -7.74 -16.83 3.06
CA LEU A 23 -7.35 -16.37 4.39
C LEU A 23 -5.84 -16.59 4.61
N ILE A 24 -5.24 -15.71 5.42
CA ILE A 24 -3.80 -15.72 5.77
C ILE A 24 -3.61 -15.66 7.29
N GLY A 25 -2.40 -15.95 7.76
CA GLY A 25 -2.06 -15.93 9.18
C GLY A 25 -2.91 -16.88 10.03
N ASP A 26 -3.19 -16.48 11.27
CA ASP A 26 -4.02 -17.22 12.23
C ASP A 26 -5.51 -17.28 11.85
N LEU A 27 -5.97 -16.50 10.86
CA LEU A 27 -7.33 -16.64 10.33
C LEU A 27 -7.55 -17.98 9.62
N LYS A 28 -6.48 -18.63 9.14
CA LYS A 28 -6.54 -19.99 8.56
C LYS A 28 -6.90 -21.05 9.59
N GLU A 29 -6.58 -20.79 10.86
CA GLU A 29 -6.84 -21.69 12.00
C GLU A 29 -8.20 -21.41 12.64
N GLY A 30 -8.71 -20.19 12.47
CA GLY A 30 -10.06 -19.82 12.88
C GLY A 30 -10.22 -18.31 13.05
N ILE A 31 -11.43 -17.84 12.82
CA ILE A 31 -11.82 -16.45 13.07
C ILE A 31 -12.40 -16.37 14.48
N THR A 32 -11.67 -15.75 15.41
CA THR A 32 -11.98 -15.80 16.85
C THR A 32 -12.38 -14.45 17.44
N THR A 33 -12.23 -13.35 16.69
CA THR A 33 -12.59 -12.00 17.17
C THR A 33 -13.39 -11.21 16.11
N PRO A 34 -14.13 -10.16 16.53
CA PRO A 34 -14.82 -9.28 15.59
C PRO A 34 -13.88 -8.59 14.59
N VAL A 35 -12.66 -8.21 15.01
CA VAL A 35 -11.63 -7.65 14.10
C VAL A 35 -11.15 -8.72 13.13
N GLY A 36 -10.93 -9.96 13.59
CA GLY A 36 -10.60 -11.08 12.71
C GLY A 36 -11.67 -11.30 11.63
N GLN A 37 -12.96 -11.19 11.99
CA GLN A 37 -14.06 -11.30 11.03
C GLN A 37 -14.07 -10.18 9.98
N ILE A 38 -13.87 -8.94 10.43
CA ILE A 38 -13.74 -7.79 9.52
C ILE A 38 -12.59 -8.01 8.52
N ILE A 39 -11.41 -8.40 9.02
CA ILE A 39 -10.24 -8.61 8.16
C ILE A 39 -10.48 -9.79 7.22
N ALA A 40 -11.06 -10.89 7.70
CA ALA A 40 -11.44 -12.02 6.86
C ALA A 40 -12.40 -11.59 5.74
N ASN A 41 -13.41 -10.79 6.03
CA ASN A 41 -14.34 -10.31 5.02
C ASN A 41 -13.65 -9.46 3.95
N ILE A 42 -12.74 -8.57 4.35
CA ILE A 42 -11.94 -7.75 3.42
C ILE A 42 -11.04 -8.65 2.55
N LEU A 43 -10.32 -9.59 3.17
CA LEU A 43 -9.45 -10.52 2.45
C LEU A 43 -10.24 -11.38 1.45
N LEU A 44 -11.48 -11.73 1.78
CA LEU A 44 -12.39 -12.49 0.92
C LEU A 44 -13.22 -11.60 -0.02
N LYS A 45 -12.90 -10.30 -0.13
CA LYS A 45 -13.59 -9.31 -0.99
C LYS A 45 -15.11 -9.20 -0.73
N THR A 46 -15.57 -9.55 0.47
CA THR A 46 -17.00 -9.47 0.87
C THR A 46 -17.34 -8.21 1.68
N GLU A 47 -16.32 -7.44 2.06
CA GLU A 47 -16.46 -6.16 2.77
C GLU A 47 -15.43 -5.16 2.23
N SER A 48 -15.81 -3.89 2.12
CA SER A 48 -14.90 -2.85 1.61
C SER A 48 -13.70 -2.66 2.53
N ALA A 49 -12.53 -2.52 1.91
CA ALA A 49 -11.30 -2.15 2.59
C ALA A 49 -11.20 -0.65 2.87
N GLN A 50 -12.16 0.15 2.39
CA GLN A 50 -12.23 1.58 2.64
C GLN A 50 -13.14 1.92 3.83
N SER A 51 -12.88 3.05 4.49
CA SER A 51 -13.77 3.58 5.53
C SER A 51 -13.91 5.08 5.46
N GLN A 52 -15.13 5.57 5.67
CA GLN A 52 -15.45 7.00 5.77
C GLN A 52 -15.58 7.47 7.22
N VAL A 53 -15.35 6.58 8.21
CA VAL A 53 -15.44 6.93 9.64
C VAL A 53 -14.34 7.94 10.00
N THR A 54 -14.75 9.12 10.45
CA THR A 54 -13.86 10.25 10.80
C THR A 54 -14.29 10.85 12.15
N GLY A 55 -13.59 11.89 12.61
CA GLY A 55 -14.01 12.68 13.77
C GLY A 55 -13.54 12.14 15.12
N TYR A 56 -12.53 11.24 15.15
CA TYR A 56 -11.93 10.80 16.40
C TYR A 56 -11.27 11.97 17.14
N LEU A 57 -11.65 12.17 18.39
CA LEU A 57 -11.05 13.12 19.32
C LEU A 57 -10.22 12.33 20.35
N PRO A 58 -8.88 12.41 20.31
CA PRO A 58 -8.04 11.64 21.20
C PRO A 58 -8.10 12.19 22.64
N PRO A 59 -8.02 11.33 23.67
CA PRO A 59 -7.55 11.75 24.97
C PRO A 59 -6.13 12.36 24.89
N LEU A 60 -5.74 13.17 25.86
CA LEU A 60 -4.40 13.76 25.89
C LEU A 60 -3.30 12.68 25.97
N LEU A 61 -2.29 12.79 25.09
CA LEU A 61 -1.15 11.88 25.06
C LEU A 61 -0.48 11.78 26.44
N GLY A 62 -0.15 10.56 26.85
CA GLY A 62 0.48 10.28 28.15
C GLY A 62 -0.48 10.10 29.32
N THR A 63 -1.76 10.48 29.18
CA THR A 63 -2.78 10.20 30.19
C THR A 63 -3.19 8.72 30.21
N ASP A 64 -3.73 8.23 31.33
CA ASP A 64 -4.18 6.84 31.44
C ASP A 64 -5.37 6.53 30.54
N LYS A 65 -6.20 7.54 30.21
CA LYS A 65 -7.26 7.40 29.20
C LYS A 65 -6.66 7.08 27.82
N CYS A 66 -5.60 7.79 27.43
CA CYS A 66 -4.91 7.54 26.18
C CYS A 66 -4.24 6.17 26.16
N LYS A 67 -3.58 5.76 27.25
CA LYS A 67 -2.93 4.43 27.34
C LYS A 67 -3.92 3.26 27.23
N LYS A 68 -5.17 3.45 27.67
CA LYS A 68 -6.23 2.43 27.59
C LYS A 68 -6.89 2.35 26.21
N ASP A 69 -6.81 3.40 25.40
CA ASP A 69 -7.30 3.40 24.01
C ASP A 69 -6.11 3.15 23.08
N THR A 70 -5.98 1.92 22.58
CA THR A 70 -4.92 1.50 21.66
C THR A 70 -4.71 2.49 20.51
N CYS A 71 -5.78 3.11 20.00
CA CYS A 71 -5.72 4.03 18.87
C CYS A 71 -5.29 5.45 19.24
N CYS A 72 -5.25 5.83 20.52
CA CYS A 72 -4.99 7.21 20.92
C CYS A 72 -3.63 7.72 20.44
N VAL A 73 -2.56 6.94 20.65
CA VAL A 73 -1.21 7.32 20.19
C VAL A 73 -1.14 7.47 18.66
N TRP A 74 -1.88 6.64 17.94
CA TRP A 74 -1.93 6.66 16.47
C TRP A 74 -2.55 7.92 15.90
N TRP A 75 -3.43 8.61 16.63
CA TRP A 75 -3.90 9.95 16.22
C TRP A 75 -2.78 10.99 16.25
N TYR A 76 -1.91 10.96 17.26
CA TYR A 76 -0.77 11.88 17.34
C TYR A 76 0.28 11.59 16.26
N ILE A 77 0.51 10.30 15.98
CA ILE A 77 1.33 9.85 14.84
C ILE A 77 0.72 10.36 13.53
N SER A 78 -0.59 10.18 13.33
CA SER A 78 -1.36 10.66 12.17
C SER A 78 -1.21 12.17 11.96
N ALA A 79 -1.33 12.97 13.02
CA ALA A 79 -1.12 14.41 12.95
C ALA A 79 0.32 14.77 12.50
N ALA A 80 1.33 14.09 13.07
CA ALA A 80 2.73 14.30 12.68
C ALA A 80 3.00 13.89 11.21
N MET A 81 2.40 12.78 10.75
CA MET A 81 2.51 12.30 9.38
C MET A 81 1.81 13.22 8.39
N THR A 82 0.63 13.75 8.73
CA THR A 82 -0.08 14.74 7.90
C THR A 82 0.81 15.95 7.59
N LEU A 83 1.53 16.47 8.60
CA LEU A 83 2.48 17.57 8.42
C LEU A 83 3.69 17.15 7.58
N ALA A 84 4.16 15.90 7.72
CA ALA A 84 5.34 15.41 7.01
C ALA A 84 5.08 15.03 5.55
N PHE A 85 3.84 14.68 5.19
CA PHE A 85 3.49 14.09 3.90
C PHE A 85 2.87 15.07 2.90
N LYS A 86 2.30 16.19 3.34
CA LYS A 86 1.69 17.18 2.46
C LYS A 86 2.66 18.29 2.09
N GLY A 87 2.65 18.70 0.82
CA GLY A 87 3.33 19.88 0.31
C GLY A 87 2.44 21.13 0.38
N PRO A 88 3.00 22.32 0.09
CA PRO A 88 2.25 23.59 0.15
C PRO A 88 1.09 23.66 -0.86
N SER A 89 1.14 22.90 -1.94
CA SER A 89 0.08 22.83 -2.95
C SER A 89 -1.00 21.78 -2.63
N GLY A 90 -0.99 21.17 -1.44
CA GLY A 90 -1.90 20.08 -1.06
C GLY A 90 -1.56 18.72 -1.65
N ARG A 91 -0.61 18.64 -2.60
CA ARG A 91 -0.07 17.39 -3.14
C ARG A 91 0.71 16.63 -2.08
N CYS A 92 0.78 15.31 -2.20
CA CYS A 92 1.71 14.55 -1.37
C CYS A 92 3.16 14.72 -1.87
N ASN A 93 4.09 14.75 -0.92
CA ASN A 93 5.49 15.08 -1.14
C ASN A 93 6.38 13.82 -1.19
N LYS A 94 7.71 14.02 -1.29
CA LYS A 94 8.71 12.93 -1.33
C LYS A 94 8.56 11.93 -0.18
N ASN A 95 8.27 12.39 1.04
CA ASN A 95 8.16 11.50 2.21
C ASN A 95 6.96 10.58 2.10
N ALA A 96 5.84 11.07 1.58
CA ALA A 96 4.64 10.26 1.35
C ALA A 96 4.95 9.15 0.35
N ARG A 97 5.53 9.50 -0.81
CA ARG A 97 5.95 8.53 -1.84
C ARG A 97 6.88 7.45 -1.29
N GLN A 98 7.88 7.87 -0.51
CA GLN A 98 8.81 6.94 0.12
C GLN A 98 8.14 6.07 1.19
N ALA A 99 7.15 6.57 1.92
CA ALA A 99 6.40 5.78 2.91
C ALA A 99 5.52 4.71 2.25
N ILE A 100 4.88 5.04 1.13
CA ILE A 100 4.13 4.07 0.31
C ILE A 100 5.06 2.93 -0.13
N ARG A 101 6.23 3.28 -0.69
CA ARG A 101 7.24 2.29 -1.09
C ARG A 101 7.77 1.49 0.11
N LEU A 102 8.03 2.14 1.25
CA LEU A 102 8.51 1.46 2.46
C LEU A 102 7.53 0.39 2.94
N GLY A 103 6.23 0.67 2.90
CA GLY A 103 5.18 -0.29 3.25
C GLY A 103 5.25 -1.57 2.43
N PHE A 104 5.43 -1.44 1.10
CA PHE A 104 5.66 -2.57 0.21
C PHE A 104 7.00 -3.26 0.45
N HIS A 105 8.09 -2.52 0.64
CA HIS A 105 9.42 -3.12 0.79
C HIS A 105 9.60 -3.88 2.12
N ASP A 106 8.84 -3.55 3.16
CA ASP A 106 8.71 -4.37 4.36
C ASP A 106 7.84 -5.60 4.06
N ALA A 107 6.56 -5.37 3.77
CA ALA A 107 5.55 -6.41 3.65
C ALA A 107 5.76 -7.40 2.50
N GLY A 108 6.34 -6.94 1.39
CA GLY A 108 6.58 -7.72 0.19
C GLY A 108 7.66 -8.79 0.36
N THR A 109 8.35 -8.86 1.50
CA THR A 109 9.45 -9.80 1.75
C THR A 109 9.02 -11.13 2.39
N TRP A 110 7.74 -11.50 2.25
CA TRP A 110 7.20 -12.79 2.68
C TRP A 110 6.83 -13.69 1.49
N SER A 111 6.75 -15.00 1.71
CA SER A 111 6.32 -16.00 0.71
C SER A 111 5.59 -17.15 1.39
N GLN A 112 4.38 -17.47 0.94
CA GLN A 112 3.58 -18.60 1.42
C GLN A 112 4.33 -19.92 1.23
N LYS A 113 5.02 -20.07 0.10
CA LYS A 113 5.81 -21.26 -0.21
C LYS A 113 6.96 -21.47 0.78
N LEU A 114 7.63 -20.40 1.19
CA LEU A 114 8.67 -20.48 2.22
C LEU A 114 8.07 -20.75 3.60
N ALA A 115 6.97 -20.08 3.95
CA ALA A 115 6.24 -20.32 5.19
C ALA A 115 5.81 -21.80 5.33
N ASP A 116 5.24 -22.38 4.28
CA ASP A 116 4.83 -23.80 4.22
C ASP A 116 6.01 -24.76 4.38
N SER A 117 7.22 -24.33 4.03
CA SER A 117 8.47 -25.09 4.23
C SER A 117 9.12 -24.87 5.61
N GLY A 118 8.46 -24.16 6.52
CA GLY A 118 8.96 -23.85 7.87
C GLY A 118 9.79 -22.55 7.96
N GLN A 119 9.83 -21.75 6.90
CA GLN A 119 10.50 -20.45 6.85
C GLN A 119 9.49 -19.30 6.89
N ASP A 120 8.67 -19.26 7.93
CA ASP A 120 7.63 -18.25 8.12
C ASP A 120 8.16 -17.02 8.88
N TYR A 121 8.83 -16.12 8.16
CA TYR A 121 9.37 -14.84 8.67
C TYR A 121 9.56 -13.84 7.51
N GLY A 122 9.76 -12.56 7.85
CA GLY A 122 9.64 -11.45 6.90
C GLY A 122 8.19 -11.02 6.75
N GLY A 123 7.92 -10.11 5.82
CA GLY A 123 6.59 -9.54 5.64
C GLY A 123 6.38 -8.28 6.45
N ALA A 124 5.14 -8.03 6.89
CA ALA A 124 4.79 -6.81 7.61
C ALA A 124 5.22 -6.92 9.09
N ASP A 125 6.53 -6.99 9.33
CA ASP A 125 7.13 -7.25 10.64
C ASP A 125 8.18 -6.19 11.05
N GLY A 126 8.40 -5.16 10.22
CA GLY A 126 9.34 -4.08 10.49
C GLY A 126 10.81 -4.47 10.34
N SER A 127 11.11 -5.69 9.88
CA SER A 127 12.46 -6.23 9.73
C SER A 127 13.34 -5.38 8.81
N ILE A 128 12.77 -4.70 7.82
CA ILE A 128 13.52 -3.79 6.93
C ILE A 128 14.27 -2.70 7.71
N VAL A 129 13.73 -2.28 8.86
CA VAL A 129 14.33 -1.27 9.74
C VAL A 129 15.09 -1.91 10.90
N LEU A 130 14.54 -2.98 11.48
CA LEU A 130 14.97 -3.55 12.75
C LEU A 130 16.11 -4.57 12.62
N SER A 131 16.24 -5.24 11.46
CA SER A 131 17.31 -6.23 11.22
C SER A 131 18.71 -5.61 11.16
N GLY A 132 18.79 -4.34 10.79
CA GLY A 132 20.06 -3.63 10.55
C GLY A 132 20.78 -4.02 9.26
N THR A 133 20.32 -5.03 8.52
CA THR A 133 20.97 -5.53 7.30
C THR A 133 20.18 -5.23 6.03
N GLU A 134 18.85 -5.33 6.08
CA GLU A 134 18.00 -5.21 4.89
C GLU A 134 18.08 -3.85 4.21
N ILE A 135 18.25 -2.78 4.99
CA ILE A 135 18.41 -1.42 4.47
C ILE A 135 19.64 -1.23 3.57
N HIS A 136 20.59 -2.17 3.61
CA HIS A 136 21.79 -2.16 2.79
C HIS A 136 21.64 -2.98 1.50
N ARG A 137 20.53 -3.69 1.31
CA ARG A 137 20.23 -4.41 0.07
C ARG A 137 19.96 -3.44 -1.08
N ALA A 138 20.37 -3.82 -2.29
CA ALA A 138 20.36 -2.92 -3.44
C ALA A 138 18.93 -2.46 -3.83
N GLU A 139 17.97 -3.35 -3.70
CA GLU A 139 16.54 -3.11 -3.93
C GLU A 139 15.94 -2.11 -2.94
N ASN A 140 16.56 -1.91 -1.77
CA ASN A 140 16.11 -0.96 -0.74
C ASN A 140 16.78 0.43 -0.87
N ASN A 141 17.60 0.66 -1.90
CA ASN A 141 18.19 1.97 -2.18
C ASN A 141 17.12 3.06 -2.33
N GLY A 142 17.31 4.18 -1.64
CA GLY A 142 16.40 5.32 -1.64
C GLY A 142 15.36 5.35 -0.51
N LEU A 143 15.32 4.32 0.35
CA LEU A 143 14.42 4.27 1.53
C LEU A 143 15.06 4.83 2.81
N GLN A 144 16.35 5.16 2.80
CA GLN A 144 17.10 5.57 3.99
C GLN A 144 16.50 6.82 4.65
N ASP A 145 16.05 7.80 3.86
CA ASP A 145 15.44 9.03 4.39
C ASP A 145 14.15 8.78 5.16
N ILE A 146 13.23 7.99 4.60
CA ILE A 146 11.95 7.67 5.24
C ILE A 146 12.14 6.74 6.44
N ILE A 147 13.12 5.81 6.36
CA ILE A 147 13.50 4.96 7.49
C ILE A 147 14.00 5.81 8.66
N GLY A 148 14.79 6.86 8.39
CA GLY A 148 15.17 7.84 9.41
C GLY A 148 13.95 8.48 10.10
N LYS A 149 12.90 8.82 9.34
CA LYS A 149 11.67 9.42 9.88
C LYS A 149 10.86 8.46 10.73
N VAL A 150 10.63 7.22 10.26
CA VAL A 150 9.90 6.23 11.07
C VAL A 150 10.68 5.86 12.34
N LYS A 151 12.02 5.82 12.32
CA LYS A 151 12.82 5.68 13.56
C LYS A 151 12.59 6.83 14.55
N VAL A 152 12.49 8.07 14.06
CA VAL A 152 12.18 9.24 14.91
C VAL A 152 10.78 9.12 15.51
N TRP A 153 9.77 8.76 14.70
CA TRP A 153 8.40 8.56 15.20
C TRP A 153 8.31 7.38 16.17
N GLN A 154 8.98 6.26 15.90
CA GLN A 154 9.03 5.11 16.80
C GLN A 154 9.59 5.52 18.17
N LYS A 155 10.73 6.22 18.20
CA LYS A 155 11.34 6.72 19.44
C LYS A 155 10.44 7.71 20.19
N THR A 156 9.74 8.57 19.45
CA THR A 156 8.88 9.63 20.01
C THR A 156 7.61 9.05 20.62
N PHE A 157 6.95 8.15 19.91
CA PHE A 157 5.62 7.64 20.25
C PHE A 157 5.63 6.26 20.92
N LYS A 158 6.77 5.56 20.92
CA LYS A 158 6.99 4.25 21.57
C LYS A 158 6.01 3.18 21.09
N VAL A 159 5.82 3.09 19.78
CA VAL A 159 5.01 2.06 19.10
C VAL A 159 5.90 1.06 18.36
N GLY A 160 5.35 -0.09 17.98
CA GLY A 160 6.05 -1.07 17.14
C GLY A 160 6.40 -0.50 15.76
N MET A 161 7.55 -0.91 15.21
CA MET A 161 8.00 -0.51 13.89
C MET A 161 7.12 -1.08 12.78
N ALA A 162 6.69 -2.35 12.90
CA ALA A 162 5.87 -3.04 11.91
C ALA A 162 4.56 -2.28 11.65
N ASP A 163 3.84 -1.95 12.73
CA ASP A 163 2.63 -1.13 12.64
C ASP A 163 2.92 0.28 12.13
N LEU A 164 4.05 0.89 12.54
CA LEU A 164 4.38 2.25 12.15
C LEU A 164 4.64 2.36 10.65
N ILE A 165 5.29 1.37 10.04
CA ILE A 165 5.54 1.31 8.60
C ILE A 165 4.22 1.18 7.84
N GLN A 166 3.37 0.23 8.20
CA GLN A 166 2.11 0.00 7.49
C GLN A 166 1.12 1.16 7.72
N PHE A 167 1.08 1.73 8.92
CA PHE A 167 0.32 2.95 9.21
C PHE A 167 0.84 4.13 8.37
N ALA A 168 2.16 4.31 8.25
CA ALA A 168 2.76 5.38 7.45
C ALA A 168 2.40 5.27 5.97
N ALA A 169 2.44 4.06 5.40
CA ALA A 169 2.10 3.82 4.00
C ALA A 169 0.62 4.12 3.72
N ILE A 170 -0.30 3.60 4.54
CA ILE A 170 -1.74 3.87 4.39
C ILE A 170 -2.04 5.37 4.61
N HIS A 171 -1.41 5.98 5.61
CA HIS A 171 -1.55 7.41 5.85
C HIS A 171 -1.02 8.25 4.68
N ALA A 172 0.08 7.85 4.06
CA ALA A 172 0.65 8.54 2.91
C ALA A 172 -0.31 8.53 1.71
N VAL A 173 -0.98 7.39 1.45
CA VAL A 173 -2.00 7.27 0.39
C VAL A 173 -3.14 8.27 0.60
N VAL A 174 -3.81 8.27 1.76
CA VAL A 174 -4.89 9.25 2.04
C VAL A 174 -4.40 10.70 2.09
N SER A 175 -3.09 10.91 2.32
CA SER A 175 -2.50 12.25 2.28
C SER A 175 -2.30 12.78 0.85
N CYS A 176 -2.20 11.88 -0.14
CA CYS A 176 -2.25 12.25 -1.54
C CYS A 176 -3.70 12.59 -1.93
N PRO A 177 -3.93 13.68 -2.68
CA PRO A 177 -5.26 13.95 -3.22
C PRO A 177 -5.77 12.78 -4.04
N LEU A 178 -7.07 12.50 -3.97
CA LEU A 178 -7.77 11.33 -4.55
C LEU A 178 -7.45 9.97 -3.91
N GLY A 179 -6.53 9.91 -2.95
CA GLY A 179 -6.16 8.67 -2.27
C GLY A 179 -7.29 8.09 -1.40
N PRO A 180 -7.51 6.76 -1.42
CA PRO A 180 -8.51 6.11 -0.60
C PRO A 180 -8.17 6.16 0.89
N ARG A 181 -9.21 6.05 1.72
CA ARG A 181 -9.08 5.81 3.16
C ARG A 181 -9.12 4.32 3.45
N THR A 182 -8.01 3.64 3.20
CA THR A 182 -7.85 2.22 3.53
C THR A 182 -7.93 2.01 5.04
N ARG A 183 -8.61 0.94 5.46
CA ARG A 183 -8.72 0.55 6.87
C ARG A 183 -7.36 0.17 7.42
N VAL A 184 -7.11 0.55 8.67
CA VAL A 184 -5.82 0.34 9.34
C VAL A 184 -6.01 -0.50 10.57
N PHE A 185 -5.25 -1.58 10.64
CA PHE A 185 -5.19 -2.48 11.77
C PHE A 185 -3.81 -2.39 12.40
N VAL A 186 -3.74 -2.33 13.73
CA VAL A 186 -2.51 -2.28 14.52
C VAL A 186 -2.46 -3.45 15.49
N GLY A 187 -1.26 -3.86 15.89
CA GLY A 187 -1.00 -5.00 16.75
C GLY A 187 0.02 -5.99 16.18
N ARG A 188 0.75 -5.65 15.12
CA ARG A 188 1.81 -6.51 14.55
C ARG A 188 2.92 -6.76 15.58
N GLN A 189 3.57 -7.92 15.46
CA GLN A 189 4.78 -8.22 16.22
C GLN A 189 5.99 -7.72 15.44
N ASP A 190 6.85 -6.94 16.11
CA ASP A 190 8.12 -6.50 15.55
C ASP A 190 9.11 -7.67 15.45
N SER A 191 9.86 -7.74 14.35
CA SER A 191 10.92 -8.71 14.12
C SER A 191 12.25 -8.02 13.81
N SER A 192 13.33 -8.49 14.42
CA SER A 192 14.71 -8.12 14.04
C SER A 192 15.38 -9.16 13.16
N ARG A 193 14.67 -10.22 12.78
CA ARG A 193 15.17 -11.23 11.85
C ARG A 193 15.06 -10.68 10.44
N ALA A 194 16.18 -10.62 9.72
CA ALA A 194 16.16 -10.21 8.33
C ALA A 194 15.28 -11.13 7.48
N ALA A 195 14.44 -10.55 6.64
CA ALA A 195 13.61 -11.31 5.69
C ALA A 195 14.47 -12.04 4.64
N PRO A 196 14.01 -13.13 4.02
CA PRO A 196 14.75 -13.82 2.96
C PRO A 196 15.08 -12.91 1.77
N ASP A 197 16.21 -13.15 1.10
CA ASP A 197 16.58 -12.43 -0.13
C ASP A 197 15.69 -12.86 -1.32
N GLY A 198 15.62 -12.03 -2.36
CA GLY A 198 14.99 -12.38 -3.63
C GLY A 198 13.46 -12.39 -3.63
N LEU A 199 12.82 -11.82 -2.60
CA LEU A 199 11.36 -11.78 -2.48
C LEU A 199 10.73 -10.46 -2.97
N LEU A 200 11.54 -9.48 -3.38
CA LEU A 200 11.10 -8.22 -4.00
C LEU A 200 11.31 -8.25 -5.53
N PRO A 201 10.43 -7.61 -6.32
CA PRO A 201 10.45 -7.67 -7.77
C PRO A 201 11.63 -6.90 -8.38
N ASP A 202 12.19 -7.44 -9.48
CA ASP A 202 13.16 -6.73 -10.31
C ASP A 202 12.44 -5.86 -11.36
N VAL A 203 12.94 -4.65 -11.57
CA VAL A 203 12.36 -3.67 -12.51
C VAL A 203 12.45 -4.09 -13.99
N ASN A 204 13.24 -5.12 -14.30
CA ASN A 204 13.42 -5.70 -15.64
C ASN A 204 12.87 -7.13 -15.74
N ALA A 205 12.23 -7.65 -14.69
CA ALA A 205 11.65 -8.99 -14.71
C ALA A 205 10.52 -9.09 -15.75
N LYS A 206 10.29 -10.31 -16.24
CA LYS A 206 9.17 -10.61 -17.14
C LYS A 206 7.86 -10.63 -16.35
N ALA A 207 6.74 -10.42 -17.04
CA ALA A 207 5.42 -10.49 -16.43
C ALA A 207 5.17 -11.83 -15.72
N ASP A 208 5.56 -12.97 -16.33
CA ASP A 208 5.47 -14.29 -15.69
C ASP A 208 6.19 -14.38 -14.33
N ASP A 209 7.41 -13.85 -14.26
CA ASP A 209 8.23 -13.90 -13.05
C ASP A 209 7.62 -13.02 -11.96
N LEU A 210 7.10 -11.84 -12.34
CA LEU A 210 6.43 -10.89 -11.44
C LEU A 210 5.12 -11.46 -10.91
N ILE A 211 4.26 -11.98 -11.80
CA ILE A 211 2.98 -12.58 -11.42
C ILE A 211 3.21 -13.76 -10.47
N LYS A 212 4.12 -14.67 -10.82
CA LYS A 212 4.46 -15.80 -9.96
C LYS A 212 4.99 -15.35 -8.59
N LEU A 213 5.83 -14.31 -8.55
CA LEU A 213 6.36 -13.78 -7.30
C LEU A 213 5.25 -13.28 -6.37
N PHE A 214 4.20 -12.65 -6.91
CA PHE A 214 3.07 -12.14 -6.14
C PHE A 214 2.04 -13.23 -5.82
N GLU A 215 1.83 -14.22 -6.69
CA GLU A 215 1.00 -15.40 -6.38
C GLU A 215 1.59 -16.20 -5.22
N GLU A 216 2.92 -16.34 -5.14
CA GLU A 216 3.61 -16.93 -3.97
C GLU A 216 3.41 -16.07 -2.69
N LYS A 217 2.82 -14.87 -2.78
CA LYS A 217 2.40 -14.00 -1.67
C LYS A 217 0.88 -13.99 -1.47
N THR A 218 0.14 -14.87 -2.12
CA THR A 218 -1.34 -14.89 -2.15
C THR A 218 -1.99 -13.67 -2.82
N ILE A 219 -1.23 -12.91 -3.62
CA ILE A 219 -1.71 -11.74 -4.37
C ILE A 219 -1.93 -12.15 -5.82
N SER A 220 -3.15 -11.98 -6.31
CA SER A 220 -3.53 -12.37 -7.67
C SER A 220 -3.02 -11.35 -8.72
N PRO A 221 -3.02 -11.70 -10.02
CA PRO A 221 -2.78 -10.74 -11.10
C PRO A 221 -3.64 -9.47 -11.02
N HIS A 222 -4.93 -9.59 -10.67
CA HIS A 222 -5.82 -8.45 -10.40
C HIS A 222 -5.27 -7.55 -9.30
N ASP A 223 -5.01 -8.12 -8.12
CA ASP A 223 -4.52 -7.37 -6.96
C ASP A 223 -3.12 -6.77 -7.25
N LEU A 224 -2.29 -7.43 -8.06
CA LEU A 224 -1.01 -6.90 -8.55
C LEU A 224 -1.21 -5.67 -9.44
N ALA A 225 -2.18 -5.70 -10.38
CA ALA A 225 -2.52 -4.56 -11.22
C ALA A 225 -2.93 -3.33 -10.38
N ALA A 226 -3.70 -3.56 -9.31
CA ALA A 226 -4.11 -2.53 -8.37
C ALA A 226 -2.91 -1.97 -7.59
N LEU A 227 -2.06 -2.83 -7.02
CA LEU A 227 -0.88 -2.42 -6.23
C LEU A 227 0.15 -1.63 -7.04
N VAL A 228 0.44 -2.03 -8.28
CA VAL A 228 1.40 -1.33 -9.16
C VAL A 228 0.90 0.08 -9.50
N GLY A 229 -0.41 0.33 -9.44
CA GLY A 229 -1.00 1.67 -9.54
C GLY A 229 -0.39 2.70 -8.60
N ALA A 230 0.18 2.28 -7.44
CA ALA A 230 0.90 3.16 -6.52
C ALA A 230 2.03 3.96 -7.19
N HIS A 231 2.53 3.49 -8.34
CA HIS A 231 3.48 4.22 -9.16
C HIS A 231 2.97 5.58 -9.66
N THR A 232 1.66 5.88 -9.63
CA THR A 232 1.17 7.26 -9.84
C THR A 232 1.77 8.27 -8.87
N THR A 233 2.17 7.85 -7.67
CA THR A 233 2.88 8.70 -6.70
C THR A 233 4.31 8.23 -6.50
N SER A 234 5.08 8.13 -7.58
CA SER A 234 6.46 7.66 -7.54
C SER A 234 7.46 8.46 -8.38
N GLN A 235 8.74 8.29 -8.06
CA GLN A 235 9.89 8.82 -8.81
C GLN A 235 11.04 7.82 -8.74
N GLN A 236 11.77 7.65 -9.85
CA GLN A 236 12.92 6.76 -9.91
C GLN A 236 14.23 7.55 -9.76
N PHE A 237 15.19 7.00 -9.02
CA PHE A 237 16.52 7.61 -8.84
C PHE A 237 17.68 6.68 -9.23
N PHE A 238 17.43 5.37 -9.25
CA PHE A 238 18.48 4.36 -9.35
C PHE A 238 18.36 3.45 -10.58
N VAL A 239 17.20 3.44 -11.26
CA VAL A 239 16.98 2.63 -12.47
C VAL A 239 17.72 3.26 -13.65
N ASN A 240 17.49 4.56 -13.86
CA ASN A 240 18.28 5.35 -14.81
C ASN A 240 18.80 6.61 -14.10
N LYS A 241 20.08 6.57 -13.72
CA LYS A 241 20.76 7.64 -12.98
C LYS A 241 20.83 8.97 -13.75
N ASN A 242 20.78 8.93 -15.09
CA ASN A 242 20.77 10.13 -15.92
C ASN A 242 19.39 10.82 -15.95
N ARG A 243 18.34 10.13 -15.48
CA ARG A 243 16.96 10.60 -15.38
C ARG A 243 16.47 10.61 -13.93
N ALA A 244 17.38 10.71 -12.96
CA ALA A 244 17.03 10.63 -11.54
C ALA A 244 16.03 11.73 -11.14
N GLY A 245 14.96 11.34 -10.46
CA GLY A 245 13.83 12.20 -10.11
C GLY A 245 12.68 12.18 -11.11
N ASP A 246 12.84 11.52 -12.27
CA ASP A 246 11.75 11.37 -13.22
C ASP A 246 10.64 10.46 -12.63
N PRO A 247 9.36 10.87 -12.72
CA PRO A 247 8.22 10.11 -12.21
C PRO A 247 7.70 9.06 -13.17
N GLN A 248 6.87 8.15 -12.65
CA GLN A 248 6.20 7.13 -13.44
C GLN A 248 4.93 7.66 -14.13
N ASP A 249 4.44 8.84 -13.74
CA ASP A 249 3.38 9.57 -14.45
C ASP A 249 3.55 11.11 -14.38
N GLY A 250 2.60 11.84 -14.99
CA GLY A 250 2.61 13.28 -15.10
C GLY A 250 2.29 14.04 -13.80
N THR A 251 1.80 13.37 -12.75
CA THR A 251 1.22 14.00 -11.55
C THR A 251 1.69 13.32 -10.25
N PRO A 252 3.02 13.18 -9.99
CA PRO A 252 3.61 12.34 -8.91
C PRO A 252 3.34 12.78 -7.45
N GLY A 253 2.34 13.61 -7.20
CA GLY A 253 1.84 13.94 -5.87
C GLY A 253 0.31 13.91 -5.78
N VAL A 254 -0.35 13.25 -6.73
CA VAL A 254 -1.80 13.01 -6.82
C VAL A 254 -1.99 11.51 -7.00
N TRP A 255 -2.93 10.91 -6.28
CA TRP A 255 -3.23 9.48 -6.34
C TRP A 255 -4.28 9.24 -7.43
N ASP A 256 -3.89 9.43 -8.70
CA ASP A 256 -4.79 9.34 -9.85
C ASP A 256 -4.48 8.15 -10.77
N THR A 257 -5.25 7.98 -11.84
CA THR A 257 -5.10 6.85 -12.77
C THR A 257 -4.28 7.18 -14.03
N LEU A 258 -3.57 8.32 -14.07
CA LEU A 258 -2.72 8.67 -15.23
C LEU A 258 -1.57 7.70 -15.42
N PHE A 259 -1.08 7.06 -14.36
CA PHE A 259 -0.10 5.98 -14.47
C PHE A 259 -0.50 4.91 -15.49
N TYR A 260 -1.77 4.48 -15.49
CA TYR A 260 -2.22 3.37 -16.32
C TYR A 260 -2.16 3.72 -17.81
N ASN A 261 -2.73 4.86 -18.23
CA ASN A 261 -2.73 5.26 -19.64
C ASN A 261 -1.34 5.73 -20.13
N GLN A 262 -0.54 6.36 -19.26
CA GLN A 262 0.80 6.83 -19.63
C GLN A 262 1.79 5.67 -19.77
N THR A 263 1.65 4.60 -18.98
CA THR A 263 2.49 3.40 -19.11
C THR A 263 2.36 2.77 -20.50
N ILE A 264 1.14 2.64 -21.02
CA ILE A 264 0.92 2.07 -22.36
C ILE A 264 0.97 3.11 -23.49
N GLY A 265 1.09 4.39 -23.17
CA GLY A 265 1.25 5.48 -24.14
C GLY A 265 -0.03 5.88 -24.86
N THR A 266 -1.19 5.70 -24.23
CA THR A 266 -2.51 6.04 -24.79
C THR A 266 -3.03 7.41 -24.32
N GLY A 267 -2.41 8.02 -23.32
CA GLY A 267 -2.70 9.39 -22.84
C GLY A 267 -1.59 10.40 -23.16
N PRO A 268 -1.74 11.68 -22.76
CA PRO A 268 -0.64 12.64 -22.80
C PRO A 268 0.56 12.07 -22.06
N LEU A 269 1.71 11.97 -22.73
CA LEU A 269 2.93 11.40 -22.18
C LEU A 269 4.02 12.47 -22.11
N PRO A 270 4.12 13.22 -21.00
CA PRO A 270 5.17 14.22 -20.84
C PRO A 270 6.57 13.62 -20.92
N LYS A 271 7.54 14.40 -21.42
CA LYS A 271 8.92 13.92 -21.65
C LYS A 271 9.60 13.36 -20.42
N LYS A 272 9.31 13.94 -19.24
CA LYS A 272 9.85 13.51 -17.95
C LYS A 272 9.27 12.22 -17.43
N VAL A 273 8.14 11.73 -17.97
CA VAL A 273 7.61 10.43 -17.55
C VAL A 273 8.60 9.33 -17.90
N PHE A 274 8.95 8.53 -16.91
CA PHE A 274 9.83 7.37 -17.01
C PHE A 274 9.02 6.11 -16.72
N ARG A 275 8.83 5.30 -17.76
CA ARG A 275 8.12 4.03 -17.66
C ARG A 275 9.08 2.92 -17.31
N LEU A 276 8.82 2.21 -16.21
CA LEU A 276 9.64 1.07 -15.82
C LEU A 276 9.41 -0.10 -16.79
N PRO A 277 10.45 -0.88 -17.16
CA PRO A 277 10.28 -2.04 -18.03
C PRO A 277 9.27 -3.06 -17.48
N SER A 278 9.28 -3.32 -16.17
CA SER A 278 8.32 -4.18 -15.46
C SER A 278 6.87 -3.73 -15.68
N ASP A 279 6.60 -2.43 -15.55
CA ASP A 279 5.25 -1.88 -15.70
C ASP A 279 4.76 -2.05 -17.14
N ILE A 280 5.64 -1.85 -18.12
CA ILE A 280 5.32 -2.01 -19.55
C ILE A 280 4.97 -3.46 -19.88
N VAL A 281 5.69 -4.44 -19.32
CA VAL A 281 5.40 -5.86 -19.61
C VAL A 281 4.15 -6.33 -18.88
N LEU A 282 3.92 -5.90 -17.63
CA LEU A 282 2.70 -6.20 -16.88
C LEU A 282 1.45 -5.62 -17.58
N ALA A 283 1.50 -4.36 -18.03
CA ALA A 283 0.37 -3.72 -18.69
C ALA A 283 -0.07 -4.39 -20.01
N LYS A 284 0.76 -5.26 -20.58
CA LYS A 284 0.49 -6.00 -21.81
C LYS A 284 0.14 -7.46 -21.57
N ASP A 285 0.38 -7.99 -20.37
CA ASP A 285 0.13 -9.39 -20.07
C ASP A 285 -1.37 -9.66 -19.97
N PRO A 286 -1.92 -10.69 -20.65
CA PRO A 286 -3.35 -10.96 -20.65
C PRO A 286 -3.99 -11.13 -19.26
N ARG A 287 -3.23 -11.61 -18.26
CA ARG A 287 -3.72 -11.80 -16.87
C ARG A 287 -3.90 -10.49 -16.10
N VAL A 288 -3.24 -9.41 -16.54
CA VAL A 288 -3.22 -8.11 -15.86
C VAL A 288 -3.93 -7.03 -16.70
N LYS A 289 -3.91 -7.20 -18.02
CA LYS A 289 -4.34 -6.19 -18.99
C LYS A 289 -5.79 -5.76 -18.82
N LEU A 290 -6.69 -6.67 -18.47
CA LEU A 290 -8.10 -6.34 -18.31
C LEU A 290 -8.27 -5.27 -17.22
N GLU A 291 -7.75 -5.52 -16.03
CA GLU A 291 -7.81 -4.55 -14.92
C GLU A 291 -7.04 -3.27 -15.22
N TRP A 292 -5.89 -3.38 -15.89
CA TRP A 292 -5.14 -2.22 -16.34
C TRP A 292 -5.98 -1.27 -17.22
N ASP A 293 -6.73 -1.83 -18.17
CA ASP A 293 -7.61 -1.06 -19.06
C ASP A 293 -8.81 -0.47 -18.28
N GLN A 294 -9.35 -1.20 -17.30
CA GLN A 294 -10.45 -0.71 -16.46
C GLN A 294 -10.03 0.48 -15.61
N PHE A 295 -8.86 0.43 -14.96
CA PHE A 295 -8.33 1.56 -14.18
C PHE A 295 -7.97 2.76 -15.06
N ALA A 296 -7.49 2.53 -16.28
CA ALA A 296 -7.26 3.59 -17.27
C ALA A 296 -8.56 4.22 -17.82
N GLY A 297 -9.69 3.52 -17.68
CA GLY A 297 -10.97 3.87 -18.27
C GLY A 297 -11.81 4.87 -17.47
N PRO A 298 -13.00 5.23 -17.99
CA PRO A 298 -13.96 6.05 -17.27
C PRO A 298 -14.35 5.40 -15.93
N ASN A 299 -14.46 6.21 -14.87
CA ASN A 299 -14.71 5.76 -13.49
C ASN A 299 -13.59 4.89 -12.87
N GLY A 300 -12.46 4.68 -13.56
CA GLY A 300 -11.35 3.86 -13.08
C GLY A 300 -10.79 4.28 -11.73
N GLN A 301 -10.89 5.57 -11.35
CA GLN A 301 -10.43 6.06 -10.04
C GLN A 301 -11.11 5.36 -8.86
N ASN A 302 -12.44 5.21 -8.88
CA ASN A 302 -13.15 4.63 -7.75
C ASN A 302 -12.93 3.12 -7.67
N HIS A 303 -12.92 2.46 -8.84
CA HIS A 303 -12.61 1.05 -8.97
C HIS A 303 -11.20 0.76 -8.44
N TRP A 304 -10.19 1.46 -8.96
CA TRP A 304 -8.81 1.33 -8.50
C TRP A 304 -8.64 1.64 -7.01
N ASN A 305 -9.32 2.65 -6.48
CA ASN A 305 -9.23 2.99 -5.06
C ASN A 305 -9.75 1.87 -4.15
N GLU A 306 -10.82 1.16 -4.55
CA GLU A 306 -11.34 0.03 -3.79
C GLU A 306 -10.37 -1.16 -3.87
N ASP A 307 -9.92 -1.50 -5.07
CA ASP A 307 -9.03 -2.65 -5.28
C ASP A 307 -7.65 -2.43 -4.66
N TYR A 308 -7.11 -1.23 -4.77
CA TYR A 308 -5.86 -0.88 -4.10
C TYR A 308 -6.03 -1.00 -2.58
N ALA A 309 -7.16 -0.56 -2.01
CA ALA A 309 -7.40 -0.71 -0.57
C ALA A 309 -7.49 -2.18 -0.16
N GLN A 310 -8.14 -3.03 -0.95
CA GLN A 310 -8.25 -4.47 -0.70
C GLN A 310 -6.88 -5.16 -0.82
N ALA A 311 -6.20 -4.97 -1.94
CA ALA A 311 -4.89 -5.55 -2.22
C ALA A 311 -3.83 -5.08 -1.21
N TYR A 312 -3.85 -3.79 -0.83
CA TYR A 312 -2.94 -3.26 0.18
C TYR A 312 -3.27 -3.78 1.59
N THR A 313 -4.55 -4.05 1.91
CA THR A 313 -4.90 -4.69 3.20
C THR A 313 -4.25 -6.07 3.29
N ARG A 314 -4.35 -6.89 2.24
CA ARG A 314 -3.64 -8.18 2.13
C ARG A 314 -2.13 -8.02 2.24
N LEU A 315 -1.54 -7.15 1.44
CA LEU A 315 -0.11 -6.87 1.47
C LEU A 315 0.35 -6.52 2.90
N SER A 316 -0.34 -5.60 3.57
CA SER A 316 0.02 -5.14 4.92
C SER A 316 -0.11 -6.19 6.03
N LEU A 317 -0.64 -7.38 5.71
CA LEU A 317 -0.86 -8.49 6.64
C LEU A 317 -0.05 -9.75 6.27
N LEU A 318 0.76 -9.71 5.21
CA LEU A 318 1.67 -10.83 4.89
C LEU A 318 2.64 -11.09 6.05
N GLY A 319 2.76 -12.35 6.46
CA GLY A 319 3.59 -12.76 7.60
C GLY A 319 3.03 -12.40 8.99
N VAL A 320 1.82 -11.81 9.08
CA VAL A 320 1.20 -11.48 10.37
C VAL A 320 0.41 -12.68 10.89
N ASN A 321 0.87 -13.27 11.99
CA ASN A 321 0.30 -14.50 12.57
C ASN A 321 -0.58 -14.26 13.81
N ASN A 322 -1.00 -13.01 14.04
CA ASN A 322 -1.84 -12.63 15.19
C ASN A 322 -2.97 -11.66 14.77
N ILE A 323 -3.53 -11.87 13.59
CA ILE A 323 -4.55 -11.02 12.96
C ILE A 323 -5.80 -10.94 13.85
N ASN A 324 -6.21 -12.05 14.48
CA ASN A 324 -7.34 -12.02 15.42
C ASN A 324 -7.11 -11.08 16.61
N GLY A 325 -5.85 -10.85 17.01
CA GLY A 325 -5.48 -10.00 18.14
C GLY A 325 -5.31 -8.52 17.79
N MET A 326 -5.50 -8.13 16.53
CA MET A 326 -5.30 -6.75 16.09
C MET A 326 -6.44 -5.82 16.53
N THR A 327 -6.21 -4.51 16.40
CA THR A 327 -7.20 -3.45 16.65
C THR A 327 -7.36 -2.58 15.41
N GLU A 328 -8.60 -2.35 14.98
CA GLU A 328 -8.87 -1.37 13.93
C GLU A 328 -8.73 0.07 14.47
N CYS A 329 -7.80 0.84 13.90
CA CYS A 329 -7.54 2.23 14.25
C CYS A 329 -7.81 3.21 13.11
N THR A 330 -8.55 2.81 12.07
CA THR A 330 -8.90 3.65 10.90
C THR A 330 -9.46 5.02 11.27
N LYS A 331 -10.19 5.12 12.38
CA LYS A 331 -10.80 6.36 12.91
C LYS A 331 -9.80 7.52 13.12
N VAL A 332 -8.51 7.22 13.23
CA VAL A 332 -7.45 8.20 13.49
C VAL A 332 -6.81 8.78 12.23
N LEU A 333 -7.10 8.23 11.05
CA LEU A 333 -6.62 8.74 9.77
C LEU A 333 -7.29 10.09 9.43
N PRO A 334 -6.59 10.98 8.69
CA PRO A 334 -7.20 12.19 8.16
C PRO A 334 -8.38 11.86 7.22
N GLY A 335 -9.25 12.83 6.98
CA GLY A 335 -10.30 12.72 5.98
C GLY A 335 -9.73 12.62 4.56
N ALA A 336 -10.44 11.92 3.68
CA ALA A 336 -10.08 11.75 2.28
C ALA A 336 -10.19 13.10 1.55
N GLN A 337 -9.45 13.25 0.47
CA GLN A 337 -9.55 14.39 -0.44
C GLN A 337 -10.11 13.90 -1.78
N PRO A 338 -11.45 13.79 -1.94
CA PRO A 338 -12.06 13.15 -3.10
C PRO A 338 -12.03 14.00 -4.37
N SER A 339 -11.46 15.20 -4.30
CA SER A 339 -11.29 16.08 -5.46
C SER A 339 -9.97 16.82 -5.36
N PHE A 340 -9.38 17.12 -6.51
CA PHE A 340 -8.17 17.91 -6.61
C PHE A 340 -8.25 18.83 -7.84
N LYS A 341 -8.50 20.12 -7.60
CA LYS A 341 -8.63 21.10 -8.67
C LYS A 341 -7.29 21.30 -9.38
N GLY A 342 -7.32 21.39 -10.71
CA GLY A 342 -6.14 21.66 -11.53
C GLY A 342 -5.24 20.46 -11.78
N ALA A 343 -5.65 19.21 -11.51
CA ALA A 343 -4.81 18.02 -11.73
C ALA A 343 -4.19 17.95 -13.14
N LEU A 344 -4.96 18.27 -14.18
CA LEU A 344 -4.48 18.29 -15.58
C LEU A 344 -3.54 19.48 -15.88
N GLU A 345 -3.61 20.55 -15.11
CA GLU A 345 -2.68 21.70 -15.19
C GLU A 345 -1.35 21.40 -14.50
N LEU A 346 -1.28 20.28 -13.76
CA LEU A 346 -0.09 19.84 -13.03
C LEU A 346 0.74 18.81 -13.78
N LEU A 347 0.34 18.45 -15.01
CA LEU A 347 1.16 17.64 -15.91
C LEU A 347 2.55 18.26 -15.98
N ILE A 348 3.53 17.54 -15.44
CA ILE A 348 4.90 18.04 -15.42
C ILE A 348 5.38 18.29 -16.84
N ASP A 349 5.85 19.51 -17.11
CA ASP A 349 6.48 20.01 -18.34
C ASP A 349 6.13 19.22 -19.63
N GLN A 350 5.09 19.70 -20.33
CA GLN A 350 4.73 19.32 -21.71
C GLN A 350 5.95 19.12 -22.63
#